data_AF-A0AA94F0E3-F1
#
_entry.id   AF-A0AA94F0E3-F1
#
_cell.length_a   1.000
_cell.length_b   1.000
_cell.length_c   1.000
_cell.angle_alpha   90.00
_cell.angle_beta   90.00
_cell.angle_gamma   90.00
#
_symmetry.space_group_name_H-M   'P 1'
#
loop_
_entity.id
_entity.type
_entity.pdbx_description
1 polymer ?
#
loop_
_entity_poly.entity_id
_entity_poly.type
_entity_poly.pdbx_seq_one_letter_code
_entity_poly.pdbx_strand_id
1 'polypeptide(L)'
;MSQKICVISFDHWNYDYHIVAELKKLGHESHHIKIGNLKYKNFIERLANTCSKIFLGKNPKIKKRQEYILSTLKQLGKQDQILVINPELIELEYHLEIKKFTNKYLAYLYDSIERNPINHLPPSIFDKIYSFDIKNCKEHCFIKTSNYIYTVENKPAENITQNFIYIGSIDERIELLNQIGEILKRKKLSFSFYSVGKKSWIYNFKKKCLGCYPNIIFKRKRFSQSETLDLYKQSSVIIDIIRKNQSGLSFRIFEALGLNKKIITNNPSIQKYDLIKINSIFYLNDLNELDNIDNFLNSDTKIDELIMKQYKLTNWVQKIFSL
;
A
#
# COMPACT_ATOMS: atom_id res chain seq x y z
N MET A 1 19.65 16.95 15.15
CA MET A 1 19.04 17.08 16.50
C MET A 1 17.85 16.13 16.57
N SER A 2 17.55 15.56 17.74
CA SER A 2 16.32 14.77 17.91
C SER A 2 15.09 15.65 17.67
N GLN A 3 14.04 15.08 17.08
CA GLN A 3 12.78 15.78 16.77
C GLN A 3 11.61 14.98 17.32
N LYS A 4 10.50 15.66 17.65
CA LYS A 4 9.20 15.08 17.97
C LYS A 4 8.36 14.93 16.71
N ILE A 5 8.15 13.69 16.27
CA ILE A 5 7.48 13.40 15.01
C ILE A 5 6.26 12.53 15.26
N CYS A 6 5.09 12.95 14.78
CA CYS A 6 3.88 12.16 14.88
C CYS A 6 3.38 11.76 13.48
N VAL A 7 3.12 10.46 13.30
CA VAL A 7 2.47 9.91 12.11
C VAL A 7 1.01 9.60 12.45
N ILE A 8 0.08 10.11 11.64
CA ILE A 8 -1.36 9.90 11.80
C ILE A 8 -1.83 9.10 10.59
N SER A 9 -2.36 7.90 10.80
CA SER A 9 -2.79 7.04 9.70
C SER A 9 -3.75 5.93 10.13
N PHE A 10 -4.44 5.33 9.15
CA PHE A 10 -5.28 4.15 9.40
C PHE A 10 -4.47 2.87 9.61
N ASP A 11 -3.36 2.75 8.88
CA ASP A 11 -2.40 1.64 8.91
C ASP A 11 -3.03 0.23 8.91
N HIS A 12 -3.70 -0.12 7.80
CA HIS A 12 -4.31 -1.44 7.68
C HIS A 12 -3.27 -2.57 7.52
N TRP A 13 -2.11 -2.24 6.96
CA TRP A 13 -1.10 -3.21 6.51
C TRP A 13 0.20 -3.15 7.31
N ASN A 14 0.27 -2.35 8.38
CA ASN A 14 1.49 -2.10 9.17
C ASN A 14 2.63 -1.41 8.40
N TYR A 15 2.37 -0.83 7.24
CA TYR A 15 3.38 -0.04 6.52
C TYR A 15 3.79 1.21 7.31
N ASP A 16 2.83 1.84 8.00
CA ASP A 16 3.06 3.11 8.70
C ASP A 16 3.71 2.90 10.06
N TYR A 17 3.47 1.72 10.66
CA TYR A 17 4.18 1.27 11.85
C TYR A 17 5.70 1.27 11.61
N HIS A 18 6.15 0.79 10.44
CA HIS A 18 7.57 0.74 10.10
C HIS A 18 8.17 2.15 9.99
N ILE A 19 7.43 3.15 9.48
CA ILE A 19 7.89 4.55 9.45
C ILE A 19 8.27 5.02 10.86
N VAL A 20 7.38 4.81 11.83
CA VAL A 20 7.60 5.25 13.21
C VAL A 20 8.72 4.46 13.88
N ALA A 21 8.83 3.16 13.60
CA ALA A 21 9.94 2.34 14.09
C ALA A 21 11.30 2.83 13.56
N GLU A 22 11.38 3.17 12.26
CA GLU A 22 12.62 3.65 11.65
C GLU A 22 13.00 5.04 12.17
N LEU A 23 12.04 5.95 12.36
CA LEU A 23 12.30 7.26 12.97
C LEU A 23 12.84 7.14 14.40
N LYS A 24 12.32 6.20 15.21
CA LYS A 24 12.86 5.90 16.54
C LYS A 24 14.28 5.38 16.48
N LYS A 25 14.58 4.48 15.52
CA LYS A 25 15.92 3.95 15.29
C LYS A 25 16.91 5.05 14.89
N LEU A 26 16.46 6.08 14.17
CA LEU A 26 17.24 7.27 13.84
C LEU A 26 17.39 8.27 15.00
N GLY A 27 16.83 7.98 16.18
CA GLY A 27 16.99 8.80 17.39
C GLY A 27 15.93 9.90 17.57
N HIS A 28 14.79 9.83 16.86
CA HIS A 28 13.70 10.78 17.00
C HIS A 28 12.62 10.29 17.97
N GLU A 29 12.07 11.19 18.78
CA GLU A 29 10.88 10.91 19.60
C GLU A 29 9.67 10.80 18.66
N SER A 30 9.23 9.57 18.36
CA SER A 30 8.23 9.35 17.32
C SER A 30 6.99 8.60 17.81
N HIS A 31 5.82 9.06 17.39
CA HIS A 31 4.52 8.55 17.82
C HIS A 31 3.65 8.13 16.63
N HIS A 32 2.85 7.07 16.80
CA HIS A 32 1.89 6.62 15.78
C HIS A 32 0.46 6.74 16.31
N ILE A 33 -0.33 7.66 15.75
CA ILE A 33 -1.77 7.73 16.00
C ILE A 33 -2.49 6.85 14.98
N LYS A 34 -2.68 5.57 15.34
CA LYS A 34 -3.33 4.58 14.49
C LYS A 34 -4.85 4.64 14.60
N ILE A 35 -5.51 5.43 13.75
CA ILE A 35 -6.98 5.64 13.77
C ILE A 35 -7.78 4.38 13.42
N GLY A 36 -7.12 3.35 12.86
CA GLY A 36 -7.70 2.05 12.57
C GLY A 36 -8.05 1.24 13.83
N ASN A 37 -7.35 1.47 14.95
CA ASN A 37 -7.44 0.64 16.16
C ASN A 37 -8.69 0.86 17.02
N LEU A 38 -9.49 1.91 16.74
CA LEU A 38 -10.77 2.13 17.42
C LEU A 38 -11.79 1.03 17.06
N LYS A 39 -11.81 -0.01 17.89
CA LYS A 39 -12.84 -1.07 17.91
C LYS A 39 -14.02 -0.63 18.80
N TYR A 40 -15.23 -1.01 18.41
CA TYR A 40 -16.42 -0.85 19.25
C TYR A 40 -16.25 -1.64 20.54
N LYS A 41 -16.67 -1.05 21.67
CA LYS A 41 -16.72 -1.81 22.92
C LYS A 41 -17.89 -2.81 22.89
N ASN A 42 -19.06 -2.47 22.30
CA ASN A 42 -20.28 -3.29 22.43
C ASN A 42 -21.19 -3.37 21.17
N PHE A 43 -22.06 -4.39 21.12
CA PHE A 43 -23.09 -4.62 20.08
C PHE A 43 -24.07 -3.44 19.90
N ILE A 44 -24.39 -2.74 21.00
CA ILE A 44 -25.27 -1.57 21.01
C ILE A 44 -24.68 -0.40 20.22
N GLU A 45 -23.36 -0.18 20.26
CA GLU A 45 -22.71 0.87 19.46
C GLU A 45 -22.73 0.57 17.95
N ARG A 46 -22.80 -0.72 17.57
CA ARG A 46 -22.96 -1.12 16.15
C ARG A 46 -24.37 -0.83 15.65
N LEU A 47 -25.39 -1.05 16.48
CA LEU A 47 -26.80 -0.79 16.16
C LEU A 47 -27.05 0.72 16.09
N ALA A 48 -26.59 1.48 17.09
CA ALA A 48 -26.67 2.94 17.12
C ALA A 48 -25.98 3.60 15.92
N ASN A 49 -24.83 3.07 15.47
CA ASN A 49 -24.15 3.58 14.27
C ASN A 49 -24.86 3.19 12.95
N THR A 50 -25.73 2.17 12.97
CA THR A 50 -26.57 1.82 11.81
C THR A 50 -27.77 2.76 11.74
N CYS A 51 -28.42 3.03 12.87
CA CYS A 51 -29.52 4.00 12.96
C CYS A 51 -29.04 5.44 12.71
N SER A 52 -27.95 5.89 13.32
CA SER A 52 -27.41 7.25 13.12
C SER A 52 -27.01 7.55 11.67
N LYS A 53 -26.59 6.54 10.89
CA LYS A 53 -26.31 6.73 9.46
C LYS A 53 -27.57 6.97 8.64
N ILE A 54 -28.67 6.36 9.05
CA ILE A 54 -29.96 6.44 8.36
C ILE A 54 -30.69 7.74 8.74
N PHE A 55 -30.56 8.19 10.00
CA PHE A 55 -31.33 9.33 10.53
C PHE A 55 -30.58 10.67 10.61
N LEU A 56 -29.24 10.69 10.75
CA LEU A 56 -28.47 11.93 10.99
C LEU A 56 -27.48 12.29 9.88
N GLY A 57 -27.32 11.46 8.85
CA GLY A 57 -26.35 11.66 7.76
C GLY A 57 -24.86 11.66 8.18
N LYS A 58 -24.56 11.71 9.49
CA LYS A 58 -23.21 11.66 10.05
C LYS A 58 -22.84 10.23 10.41
N ASN A 59 -21.56 9.88 10.25
CA ASN A 59 -21.01 8.58 10.65
C ASN A 59 -20.25 8.76 11.98
N PRO A 60 -20.88 8.50 13.15
CA PRO A 60 -20.27 8.65 14.47
C PRO A 60 -18.86 8.05 14.61
N LYS A 61 -18.56 7.00 13.84
CA LYS A 61 -17.23 6.37 13.83
C LYS A 61 -16.14 7.28 13.28
N ILE A 62 -16.45 8.09 12.26
CA ILE A 62 -15.51 9.04 11.67
C ILE A 62 -15.21 10.11 12.71
N LYS A 63 -16.25 10.73 13.29
CA LYS A 63 -16.09 11.71 14.36
C LYS A 63 -15.24 11.21 15.54
N LYS A 64 -15.56 10.03 16.10
CA LYS A 64 -14.78 9.43 17.20
C LYS A 64 -13.31 9.22 16.86
N ARG A 65 -12.98 8.88 15.61
CA ARG A 65 -11.58 8.71 15.17
C ARG A 65 -10.82 10.02 15.16
N GLN A 66 -11.47 11.09 14.71
CA GLN A 66 -10.87 12.41 14.64
C GLN A 66 -10.73 13.04 16.03
N GLU A 67 -11.73 12.85 16.91
CA GLU A 67 -11.64 13.22 18.33
C GLU A 67 -10.49 12.48 19.05
N TYR A 68 -10.27 11.20 18.73
CA TYR A 68 -9.13 10.43 19.25
C TYR A 68 -7.77 10.98 18.80
N ILE A 69 -7.66 11.49 17.57
CA ILE A 69 -6.46 12.18 17.11
C ILE A 69 -6.18 13.39 18.00
N LEU A 70 -7.17 14.26 18.19
CA LEU A 70 -7.01 15.48 18.99
C LEU A 70 -6.71 15.18 20.46
N SER A 71 -7.37 14.18 21.06
CA SER A 71 -7.11 13.82 22.47
C SER A 71 -5.70 13.27 22.66
N THR A 72 -5.21 12.49 21.71
CA THR A 72 -3.85 11.94 21.74
C THR A 72 -2.81 13.05 21.52
N LEU A 73 -3.03 13.98 20.58
CA LEU A 73 -2.14 15.13 20.37
C LEU A 73 -2.10 16.06 21.60
N LYS A 74 -3.21 16.25 22.31
CA LYS A 74 -3.23 16.99 23.58
C LYS A 74 -2.34 16.35 24.65
N GLN A 75 -2.27 15.01 24.70
CA GLN A 75 -1.40 14.28 25.62
C GLN A 75 0.08 14.34 25.20
N LEU A 76 0.35 14.23 23.90
CA LEU A 76 1.71 14.25 23.35
C LEU A 76 2.33 15.67 23.31
N GLY A 77 1.51 16.71 23.27
CA GLY A 77 1.93 18.10 23.14
C GLY A 77 2.34 18.50 21.72
N LYS A 78 3.02 19.64 21.60
CA LYS A 78 3.50 20.18 20.31
C LYS A 78 4.54 19.23 19.68
N GLN A 79 4.42 19.01 18.38
CA GLN A 79 5.30 18.17 17.56
C GLN A 79 6.10 19.04 16.59
N ASP A 80 7.35 18.68 16.31
CA ASP A 80 8.13 19.37 15.28
C ASP A 80 7.52 19.14 13.90
N GLN A 81 7.13 17.89 13.61
CA GLN A 81 6.47 17.52 12.36
C GLN A 81 5.30 16.56 12.62
N ILE A 82 4.20 16.76 11.90
CA ILE A 82 3.10 15.79 11.81
C ILE A 82 2.95 15.36 10.36
N LEU A 83 3.02 14.05 10.10
CA LEU A 83 2.67 13.46 8.82
C LEU A 83 1.29 12.81 8.88
N VAL A 84 0.37 13.27 8.05
CA VAL A 84 -0.93 12.61 7.84
C VAL A 84 -0.88 11.76 6.58
N ILE A 85 -1.10 10.47 6.74
CA ILE A 85 -1.20 9.52 5.63
C ILE A 85 -2.68 9.25 5.36
N ASN A 86 -3.08 9.34 4.09
CA ASN A 86 -4.49 9.36 3.67
C ASN A 86 -5.28 10.52 4.34
N PRO A 87 -4.90 11.78 4.07
CA PRO A 87 -5.54 12.94 4.67
C PRO A 87 -7.03 13.03 4.33
N GLU A 88 -7.49 12.43 3.23
CA GLU A 88 -8.91 12.40 2.85
C GLU A 88 -9.82 11.77 3.91
N LEU A 89 -9.25 10.98 4.82
CA LEU A 89 -10.00 10.30 5.90
C LEU A 89 -10.36 11.23 7.07
N ILE A 90 -9.86 12.47 7.07
CA ILE A 90 -10.05 13.48 8.11
C ILE A 90 -10.74 14.69 7.47
N GLU A 91 -11.74 15.22 8.16
CA GLU A 91 -12.51 16.40 7.79
C GLU A 91 -11.67 17.67 8.03
N LEU A 92 -11.95 18.71 7.25
CA LEU A 92 -11.20 19.96 7.26
C LEU A 92 -11.10 20.59 8.66
N GLU A 93 -12.20 20.60 9.41
CA GLU A 93 -12.23 21.18 10.77
C GLU A 93 -11.22 20.51 11.71
N TYR A 94 -11.03 19.20 11.59
CA TYR A 94 -10.06 18.47 12.39
C TYR A 94 -8.62 18.69 11.91
N HIS A 95 -8.40 18.81 10.60
CA HIS A 95 -7.09 19.20 10.10
C HIS A 95 -6.65 20.57 10.62
N LEU A 96 -7.56 21.55 10.67
CA LEU A 96 -7.28 22.89 11.20
C LEU A 96 -6.89 22.83 12.69
N GLU A 97 -7.52 21.97 13.48
CA GLU A 97 -7.13 21.76 14.88
C GLU A 97 -5.81 20.99 15.01
N ILE A 98 -5.59 19.93 14.22
CA ILE A 98 -4.34 19.15 14.23
C ILE A 98 -3.14 20.04 13.89
N LYS A 99 -3.27 20.92 12.89
CA LYS A 99 -2.18 21.81 12.45
C LYS A 99 -1.64 22.68 13.58
N LYS A 100 -2.48 23.06 14.55
CA LYS A 100 -2.05 23.83 15.74
C LYS A 100 -1.03 23.08 16.60
N PHE A 101 -0.99 21.75 16.54
CA PHE A 101 -0.05 20.91 17.28
C PHE A 101 1.31 20.75 16.59
N THR A 102 1.57 21.37 15.44
CA THR A 102 2.88 21.21 14.77
C THR A 102 3.44 22.48 14.17
N ASN A 103 4.75 22.46 13.88
CA ASN A 103 5.45 23.49 13.12
C ASN A 103 5.44 23.18 11.62
N LYS A 104 5.37 21.90 11.26
CA LYS A 104 5.39 21.42 9.88
C LYS A 104 4.38 20.30 9.68
N TYR A 105 3.35 20.60 8.92
CA TYR A 105 2.22 19.74 8.66
C TYR A 105 2.30 19.14 7.26
N LEU A 106 2.53 17.83 7.21
CA LEU A 106 2.82 17.08 6.00
C LEU A 106 1.66 16.15 5.66
N ALA A 107 1.42 15.93 4.37
CA ALA A 107 0.53 14.90 3.88
C ALA A 107 1.28 13.90 3.00
N TYR A 108 0.89 12.63 3.08
CA TYR A 108 1.27 11.62 2.09
C TYR A 108 0.03 10.86 1.58
N LEU A 109 -0.14 10.87 0.25
CA LEU A 109 -1.23 10.19 -0.43
C LEU A 109 -0.80 8.78 -0.85
N TYR A 110 -1.40 7.75 -0.25
CA TYR A 110 -1.19 6.33 -0.62
C TYR A 110 -2.05 5.84 -1.78
N ASP A 111 -2.92 6.69 -2.30
CA ASP A 111 -3.79 6.37 -3.43
C ASP A 111 -3.86 7.57 -4.38
N SER A 112 -4.37 7.33 -5.59
CA SER A 112 -4.65 8.44 -6.50
C SER A 112 -5.86 9.24 -6.04
N ILE A 113 -5.87 10.54 -6.33
CA ILE A 113 -6.99 11.42 -5.98
C ILE A 113 -8.26 11.07 -6.76
N GLU A 114 -8.14 10.43 -7.92
CA GLU A 114 -9.28 9.90 -8.68
C GLU A 114 -10.05 8.85 -7.88
N ARG A 115 -9.36 8.13 -6.99
CA ARG A 115 -9.94 7.11 -6.14
C ARG A 115 -10.28 7.62 -4.75
N ASN A 116 -9.40 8.42 -4.17
CA ASN A 116 -9.55 9.00 -2.84
C ASN A 116 -9.41 10.53 -2.95
N PRO A 117 -10.47 11.24 -3.36
CA PRO A 117 -10.41 12.69 -3.56
C PRO A 117 -10.09 13.44 -2.27
N ILE A 118 -9.29 14.48 -2.38
CA ILE A 118 -8.97 15.41 -1.29
C ILE A 118 -9.64 16.78 -1.48
N ASN A 119 -10.72 16.85 -2.28
CA ASN A 119 -11.35 18.12 -2.69
C ASN A 119 -11.88 18.95 -1.51
N HIS A 120 -12.17 18.31 -0.37
CA HIS A 120 -12.58 19.00 0.86
C HIS A 120 -11.41 19.63 1.62
N LEU A 121 -10.17 19.42 1.18
CA LEU A 121 -8.95 19.94 1.80
C LEU A 121 -8.29 20.95 0.86
N PRO A 122 -8.17 22.23 1.26
CA PRO A 122 -7.38 23.18 0.50
C PRO A 122 -5.91 22.77 0.58
N PRO A 123 -5.17 22.66 -0.55
CA PRO A 123 -3.77 22.22 -0.53
C PRO A 123 -2.86 23.04 0.40
N SER A 124 -3.18 24.32 0.59
CA SER A 124 -2.47 25.26 1.48
C SER A 124 -2.52 24.89 2.96
N ILE A 125 -3.35 23.93 3.37
CA ILE A 125 -3.35 23.46 4.75
C ILE A 125 -2.06 22.72 5.11
N PHE A 126 -1.42 22.04 4.16
CA PHE A 126 -0.17 21.31 4.35
C PHE A 126 1.01 22.13 3.84
N ASP A 127 2.14 22.04 4.56
CA ASP A 127 3.41 22.62 4.09
C ASP A 127 3.96 21.85 2.89
N LYS A 128 3.74 20.52 2.86
CA LYS A 128 4.07 19.65 1.72
C LYS A 128 3.06 18.53 1.59
N ILE A 129 2.68 18.23 0.35
CA ILE A 129 1.89 17.06 -0.01
C ILE A 129 2.78 16.16 -0.85
N TYR A 130 3.04 14.96 -0.37
CA TYR A 130 3.75 13.91 -1.08
C TYR A 130 2.76 12.97 -1.76
N SER A 131 3.09 12.49 -2.95
CA SER A 131 2.32 11.45 -3.62
C SER A 131 3.24 10.49 -4.37
N PHE A 132 2.85 9.22 -4.37
CA PHE A 132 3.47 8.19 -5.20
C PHE A 132 2.88 8.13 -6.62
N ASP A 133 1.74 8.81 -6.85
CA ASP A 133 1.08 8.87 -8.15
C ASP A 133 1.70 9.98 -9.01
N ILE A 134 2.42 9.58 -10.06
CA ILE A 134 3.16 10.50 -10.93
C ILE A 134 2.22 11.45 -11.67
N LYS A 135 1.02 10.98 -12.06
CA LYS A 135 0.03 11.81 -12.74
C LYS A 135 -0.44 12.92 -11.81
N ASN A 136 -0.86 12.59 -10.59
CA ASN A 136 -1.31 13.61 -9.63
C ASN A 136 -0.20 14.59 -9.23
N CYS A 137 1.07 14.14 -9.16
CA CYS A 137 2.19 15.04 -8.91
C CYS A 137 2.34 16.12 -9.99
N LYS A 138 2.13 15.76 -11.25
CA LYS A 138 2.20 16.70 -12.37
C LYS A 138 1.02 17.67 -12.39
N GLU A 139 -0.18 17.18 -12.09
CA GLU A 139 -1.43 17.96 -12.20
C GLU A 139 -1.65 18.89 -11.00
N HIS A 140 -1.14 18.56 -9.81
CA HIS A 140 -1.43 19.27 -8.57
C HIS A 140 -0.19 19.78 -7.82
N CYS A 141 0.98 19.78 -8.48
CA CYS A 141 2.26 20.20 -7.90
C CYS A 141 2.62 19.47 -6.59
N PHE A 142 2.15 18.22 -6.41
CA PHE A 142 2.56 17.40 -5.28
C PHE A 142 4.02 16.96 -5.44
N ILE A 143 4.70 16.74 -4.33
CA ILE A 143 6.08 16.29 -4.33
C ILE A 143 6.11 14.78 -4.61
N LYS A 144 6.70 14.40 -5.74
CA LYS A 144 6.87 12.99 -6.11
C LYS A 144 7.71 12.24 -5.07
N THR A 145 7.15 11.14 -4.59
CA THR A 145 7.85 10.12 -3.82
C THR A 145 7.51 8.72 -4.35
N SER A 146 8.06 7.68 -3.73
CA SER A 146 7.68 6.29 -3.96
C SER A 146 7.12 5.69 -2.68
N ASN A 147 6.60 4.46 -2.76
CA ASN A 147 6.58 3.60 -1.58
C ASN A 147 8.02 3.15 -1.26
N TYR A 148 8.21 2.29 -0.27
CA TYR A 148 9.53 2.01 0.30
C TYR A 148 9.71 0.55 0.70
N ILE A 149 10.97 0.14 0.76
CA ILE A 149 11.41 -1.16 1.24
C ILE A 149 11.53 -1.07 2.77
N TYR A 150 10.57 -1.69 3.47
CA TYR A 150 10.52 -1.70 4.94
C TYR A 150 11.02 -3.03 5.55
N THR A 151 11.29 -4.03 4.72
CA THR A 151 11.81 -5.34 5.13
C THR A 151 12.89 -5.76 4.14
N VAL A 152 14.00 -6.30 4.65
CA VAL A 152 15.11 -6.80 3.82
C VAL A 152 15.50 -8.17 4.34
N GLU A 153 15.46 -9.18 3.48
CA GLU A 153 15.94 -10.52 3.77
C GLU A 153 17.38 -10.66 3.27
N ASN A 154 18.28 -11.06 4.16
CA ASN A 154 19.69 -11.25 3.84
C ASN A 154 19.99 -12.64 3.26
N LYS A 155 18.99 -13.52 3.22
CA LYS A 155 19.12 -14.89 2.71
C LYS A 155 18.11 -15.17 1.62
N PRO A 156 18.49 -15.95 0.58
CA PRO A 156 17.53 -16.44 -0.40
C PRO A 156 16.47 -17.30 0.29
N ALA A 157 15.26 -17.32 -0.25
CA ALA A 157 14.18 -18.11 0.31
C ALA A 157 14.46 -19.62 0.15
N GLU A 158 14.46 -20.36 1.26
CA GLU A 158 14.83 -21.78 1.29
C GLU A 158 13.67 -22.73 0.96
N ASN A 159 12.43 -22.24 0.79
CA ASN A 159 11.23 -23.09 0.64
C ASN A 159 10.26 -22.56 -0.44
N ILE A 160 10.68 -22.57 -1.71
CA ILE A 160 9.80 -22.22 -2.83
C ILE A 160 8.80 -23.35 -3.09
N THR A 161 7.50 -23.06 -3.00
CA THR A 161 6.41 -24.02 -3.23
C THR A 161 5.59 -23.72 -4.48
N GLN A 162 5.81 -22.56 -5.11
CA GLN A 162 5.11 -22.15 -6.33
C GLN A 162 5.95 -21.17 -7.17
N ASN A 163 5.69 -21.13 -8.49
CA ASN A 163 6.39 -20.21 -9.38
C ASN A 163 5.85 -18.78 -9.24
N PHE A 164 4.52 -18.58 -9.25
CA PHE A 164 3.92 -17.24 -9.27
C PHE A 164 2.90 -17.02 -8.16
N ILE A 165 2.87 -15.80 -7.63
CA ILE A 165 1.84 -15.38 -6.66
C ILE A 165 1.27 -14.01 -6.99
N TYR A 166 -0.03 -13.86 -6.77
CA TYR A 166 -0.71 -12.57 -6.75
C TYR A 166 -1.60 -12.48 -5.52
N ILE A 167 -1.54 -11.36 -4.81
CA ILE A 167 -2.48 -11.02 -3.73
C ILE A 167 -3.04 -9.62 -3.97
N GLY A 168 -4.34 -9.54 -4.25
CA GLY A 168 -5.03 -8.29 -4.53
C GLY A 168 -6.48 -8.29 -4.06
N SER A 169 -7.13 -7.13 -4.12
CA SER A 169 -8.56 -7.07 -3.81
C SER A 169 -9.40 -7.58 -4.98
N ILE A 170 -10.62 -8.03 -4.69
CA ILE A 170 -11.63 -8.29 -5.71
C ILE A 170 -12.02 -6.97 -6.38
N ASP A 171 -11.55 -6.75 -7.61
CA ASP A 171 -11.77 -5.56 -8.42
C ASP A 171 -11.59 -5.85 -9.93
N GLU A 172 -11.44 -4.81 -10.76
CA GLU A 172 -11.39 -4.91 -12.22
C GLU A 172 -10.21 -5.73 -12.79
N ARG A 173 -9.20 -6.03 -11.96
CA ARG A 173 -7.99 -6.76 -12.37
C ARG A 173 -8.20 -8.28 -12.47
N ILE A 174 -9.33 -8.79 -12.00
CA ILE A 174 -9.66 -10.22 -12.01
C ILE A 174 -9.61 -10.81 -13.42
N GLU A 175 -10.07 -10.08 -14.43
CA GLU A 175 -10.07 -10.55 -15.82
C GLU A 175 -8.64 -10.82 -16.32
N LEU A 176 -7.79 -9.80 -16.28
CA LEU A 176 -6.39 -9.91 -16.71
C LEU A 176 -5.63 -10.95 -15.88
N LEU A 177 -5.85 -11.00 -14.57
CA LEU A 177 -5.24 -12.00 -13.70
C LEU A 177 -5.62 -13.43 -14.10
N ASN A 178 -6.88 -13.65 -14.49
CA ASN A 178 -7.32 -14.96 -14.94
C ASN A 178 -6.68 -15.35 -16.27
N GLN A 179 -6.52 -14.39 -17.20
CA GLN A 179 -5.85 -14.59 -18.49
C GLN A 179 -4.36 -14.97 -18.30
N ILE A 180 -3.66 -14.28 -17.40
CA ILE A 180 -2.30 -14.67 -16.99
C ILE A 180 -2.30 -16.10 -16.46
N GLY A 181 -3.28 -16.46 -15.62
CA GLY A 181 -3.41 -17.82 -15.08
C GLY A 181 -3.58 -18.89 -16.16
N GLU A 182 -4.34 -18.62 -17.22
CA GLU A 182 -4.51 -19.54 -18.35
C GLU A 182 -3.18 -19.76 -19.09
N ILE A 183 -2.40 -18.70 -19.31
CA ILE A 183 -1.08 -18.79 -19.96
C ILE A 183 -0.13 -19.64 -19.10
N LEU A 184 -0.02 -19.32 -17.81
CA LEU A 184 0.86 -20.06 -16.90
C LEU A 184 0.46 -21.54 -16.78
N LYS A 185 -0.85 -21.84 -16.75
CA LYS A 185 -1.37 -23.20 -16.72
C LYS A 185 -0.97 -23.99 -17.96
N ARG A 186 -1.07 -23.41 -19.17
CA ARG A 186 -0.61 -24.06 -20.43
C ARG A 186 0.88 -24.35 -20.41
N LYS A 187 1.68 -23.47 -19.80
CA LYS A 187 3.12 -23.64 -19.61
C LYS A 187 3.49 -24.57 -18.45
N LYS A 188 2.50 -25.18 -17.77
CA LYS A 188 2.68 -26.05 -16.60
C LYS A 188 3.44 -25.39 -15.44
N LEU A 189 3.32 -24.06 -15.33
CA LEU A 189 3.90 -23.29 -14.24
C LEU A 189 2.89 -23.17 -13.10
N SER A 190 3.35 -23.39 -11.87
CA SER A 190 2.51 -23.35 -10.67
C SER A 190 2.24 -21.91 -10.22
N PHE A 191 1.02 -21.62 -9.77
CA PHE A 191 0.66 -20.29 -9.29
C PHE A 191 -0.44 -20.30 -8.23
N SER A 192 -0.44 -19.29 -7.35
CA SER A 192 -1.59 -18.97 -6.47
C SER A 192 -2.02 -17.53 -6.63
N PHE A 193 -3.19 -17.33 -7.22
CA PHE A 193 -3.78 -16.02 -7.44
C PHE A 193 -4.93 -15.77 -6.48
N TYR A 194 -4.69 -14.97 -5.44
CA TYR A 194 -5.68 -14.62 -4.44
C TYR A 194 -6.33 -13.27 -4.73
N SER A 195 -7.67 -13.28 -4.81
CA SER A 195 -8.49 -12.07 -4.82
C SER A 195 -9.33 -12.00 -3.54
N VAL A 196 -9.05 -11.01 -2.70
CA VAL A 196 -9.63 -10.90 -1.35
C VAL A 196 -10.69 -9.80 -1.23
N GLY A 197 -11.80 -10.07 -0.54
CA GLY A 197 -12.80 -9.04 -0.26
C GLY A 197 -14.19 -9.56 0.10
N LYS A 198 -15.06 -8.67 0.59
CA LYS A 198 -16.43 -9.01 1.04
C LYS A 198 -17.29 -9.67 -0.05
N LYS A 199 -17.01 -9.39 -1.33
CA LYS A 199 -17.72 -9.94 -2.49
C LYS A 199 -17.23 -11.34 -2.91
N SER A 200 -16.31 -11.96 -2.17
CA SER A 200 -15.74 -13.27 -2.55
C SER A 200 -16.78 -14.37 -2.77
N TRP A 201 -17.89 -14.34 -2.03
CA TRP A 201 -18.95 -15.33 -2.17
C TRP A 201 -19.62 -15.28 -3.57
N ILE A 202 -19.81 -14.08 -4.13
CA ILE A 202 -20.37 -13.88 -5.47
C ILE A 202 -19.44 -14.50 -6.52
N TYR A 203 -18.14 -14.26 -6.39
CA TYR A 203 -17.15 -14.77 -7.34
C TYR A 203 -16.93 -16.29 -7.18
N ASN A 204 -16.99 -16.82 -5.97
CA ASN A 204 -17.00 -18.27 -5.74
C ASN A 204 -18.24 -18.93 -6.35
N PHE A 205 -19.41 -18.28 -6.26
CA PHE A 205 -20.62 -18.75 -6.94
C PHE A 205 -20.44 -18.75 -8.47
N LYS A 206 -19.98 -17.63 -9.06
CA LYS A 206 -19.68 -17.55 -10.50
C LYS A 206 -18.68 -18.63 -10.94
N LYS A 207 -17.64 -18.88 -10.15
CA LYS A 207 -16.65 -19.92 -10.43
C LYS A 207 -17.27 -21.32 -10.41
N LYS A 208 -18.06 -21.64 -9.40
CA LYS A 208 -18.67 -22.96 -9.23
C LYS A 208 -19.78 -23.24 -10.25
N CYS A 209 -20.65 -22.26 -10.49
CA CYS A 209 -21.88 -22.45 -11.27
C CYS A 209 -21.73 -22.07 -12.76
N LEU A 210 -20.84 -21.13 -13.08
CA LEU A 210 -20.68 -20.60 -14.45
C LEU A 210 -19.27 -20.86 -15.02
N GLY A 211 -18.38 -21.52 -14.27
CA GLY A 211 -17.00 -21.76 -14.68
C GLY A 211 -16.14 -20.49 -14.79
N CYS A 212 -16.61 -19.32 -14.33
CA CYS A 212 -15.88 -18.08 -14.47
C CYS A 212 -14.63 -18.03 -13.60
N TYR A 213 -13.54 -17.47 -14.13
CA TYR A 213 -12.29 -17.21 -13.39
C TYR A 213 -11.69 -18.45 -12.69
N PRO A 214 -11.50 -19.57 -13.41
CA PRO A 214 -11.06 -20.84 -12.82
C PRO A 214 -9.70 -20.73 -12.11
N ASN A 215 -8.85 -19.79 -12.52
CA ASN A 215 -7.48 -19.64 -12.01
C ASN A 215 -7.37 -18.79 -10.74
N ILE A 216 -8.49 -18.26 -10.22
CA ILE A 216 -8.46 -17.33 -9.08
C ILE A 216 -9.06 -17.99 -7.83
N ILE A 217 -8.40 -17.76 -6.70
CA ILE A 217 -8.83 -18.17 -5.36
C ILE A 217 -9.48 -16.95 -4.67
N PHE A 218 -10.79 -17.00 -4.48
CA PHE A 218 -11.51 -15.90 -3.83
C PHE A 218 -11.65 -16.13 -2.32
N LYS A 219 -11.07 -15.22 -1.52
CA LYS A 219 -11.15 -15.27 -0.04
C LYS A 219 -11.87 -14.04 0.51
N ARG A 220 -12.69 -14.24 1.56
CA ARG A 220 -13.36 -13.11 2.23
C ARG A 220 -12.40 -12.33 3.11
N LYS A 221 -11.60 -13.05 3.91
CA LYS A 221 -10.61 -12.49 4.84
C LYS A 221 -9.36 -12.10 4.07
N ARG A 222 -8.80 -10.94 4.39
CA ARG A 222 -7.49 -10.49 3.88
C ARG A 222 -6.39 -11.18 4.67
N PHE A 223 -5.27 -11.43 4.00
CA PHE A 223 -4.04 -11.85 4.67
C PHE A 223 -3.49 -10.70 5.52
N SER A 224 -2.83 -11.01 6.63
CA SER A 224 -2.01 -10.06 7.37
C SER A 224 -0.74 -9.71 6.57
N GLN A 225 0.01 -8.71 7.03
CA GLN A 225 1.32 -8.39 6.45
C GLN A 225 2.27 -9.60 6.53
N SER A 226 2.33 -10.27 7.68
CA SER A 226 3.19 -11.45 7.87
C SER A 226 2.78 -12.61 6.95
N GLU A 227 1.48 -12.95 6.90
CA GLU A 227 0.96 -14.00 6.01
C GLU A 227 1.25 -13.67 4.53
N THR A 228 1.17 -12.40 4.14
CA THR A 228 1.50 -11.94 2.78
C THR A 228 2.99 -12.13 2.48
N LEU A 229 3.88 -11.70 3.39
CA LEU A 229 5.33 -11.87 3.22
C LEU A 229 5.73 -13.35 3.19
N ASP A 230 5.11 -14.20 3.99
CA ASP A 230 5.38 -15.64 3.99
C ASP A 230 4.99 -16.28 2.65
N LEU A 231 3.83 -15.92 2.11
CA LEU A 231 3.40 -16.36 0.78
C LEU A 231 4.35 -15.88 -0.33
N TYR A 232 4.84 -14.64 -0.25
CA TYR A 232 5.85 -14.13 -1.18
C TYR A 232 7.17 -14.88 -1.06
N LYS A 233 7.64 -15.17 0.15
CA LYS A 233 8.85 -15.96 0.39
C LYS A 233 8.76 -17.35 -0.23
N GLN A 234 7.58 -17.96 -0.19
CA GLN A 234 7.30 -19.27 -0.79
C GLN A 234 7.12 -19.26 -2.32
N SER A 235 7.25 -18.11 -2.97
CA SER A 235 7.04 -17.95 -4.41
C SER A 235 8.29 -17.46 -5.14
N SER A 236 8.51 -17.88 -6.39
CA SER A 236 9.64 -17.36 -7.19
C SER A 236 9.39 -15.94 -7.70
N VAL A 237 8.17 -15.68 -8.18
CA VAL A 237 7.78 -14.44 -8.85
C VAL A 237 6.52 -13.87 -8.23
N ILE A 238 6.51 -12.56 -7.97
CA ILE A 238 5.33 -11.81 -7.56
C ILE A 238 4.72 -11.14 -8.80
N ILE A 239 3.41 -11.29 -8.99
CA ILE A 239 2.65 -10.56 -10.02
C ILE A 239 2.10 -9.27 -9.41
N ASP A 240 2.27 -8.16 -10.11
CA ASP A 240 1.70 -6.86 -9.79
C ASP A 240 0.85 -6.35 -10.97
N ILE A 241 -0.43 -6.10 -10.71
CA ILE A 241 -1.35 -5.57 -11.73
C ILE A 241 -1.84 -4.21 -11.25
N ILE A 242 -1.59 -3.19 -12.07
CA ILE A 242 -2.02 -1.81 -11.84
C ILE A 242 -3.55 -1.72 -11.86
N ARG A 243 -4.10 -0.87 -11.00
CA ARG A 243 -5.52 -0.49 -11.05
C ARG A 243 -5.75 0.57 -12.10
N LYS A 244 -6.97 0.62 -12.63
CA LYS A 244 -7.37 1.74 -13.51
C LYS A 244 -7.25 3.06 -12.74
N ASN A 245 -6.83 4.12 -13.43
CA ASN A 245 -6.67 5.48 -12.88
C ASN A 245 -5.66 5.61 -11.72
N GLN A 246 -4.69 4.69 -11.64
CA GLN A 246 -3.53 4.80 -10.76
C GLN A 246 -2.28 4.77 -11.62
N SER A 247 -1.25 5.52 -11.26
CA SER A 247 0.05 5.52 -11.93
C SER A 247 1.22 5.20 -11.00
N GLY A 248 1.03 5.24 -9.68
CA GLY A 248 2.08 4.95 -8.70
C GLY A 248 2.39 3.45 -8.53
N LEU A 249 3.65 3.14 -8.22
CA LEU A 249 4.13 1.76 -7.96
C LEU A 249 3.60 1.23 -6.62
N SER A 250 3.05 0.01 -6.62
CA SER A 250 2.49 -0.60 -5.40
C SER A 250 3.58 -1.06 -4.41
N PHE A 251 3.21 -1.32 -3.16
CA PHE A 251 4.12 -1.93 -2.18
C PHE A 251 4.68 -3.29 -2.63
N ARG A 252 4.00 -4.03 -3.53
CA ARG A 252 4.47 -5.32 -4.02
C ARG A 252 5.83 -5.23 -4.71
N ILE A 253 6.09 -4.12 -5.41
CA ILE A 253 7.39 -3.85 -6.03
C ILE A 253 8.47 -3.79 -4.97
N PHE A 254 8.26 -3.01 -3.91
CA PHE A 254 9.24 -2.80 -2.86
C PHE A 254 9.38 -4.02 -1.93
N GLU A 255 8.29 -4.75 -1.69
CA GLU A 255 8.31 -6.04 -0.99
C GLU A 255 9.08 -7.09 -1.80
N ALA A 256 8.89 -7.17 -3.13
CA ALA A 256 9.65 -8.06 -4.00
C ALA A 256 11.15 -7.77 -3.92
N LEU A 257 11.52 -6.49 -4.03
CA LEU A 257 12.91 -6.04 -3.91
C LEU A 257 13.51 -6.42 -2.55
N GLY A 258 12.80 -6.12 -1.45
CA GLY A 258 13.26 -6.45 -0.10
C GLY A 258 13.41 -7.96 0.17
N LEU A 259 12.63 -8.79 -0.53
CA LEU A 259 12.67 -10.24 -0.42
C LEU A 259 13.57 -10.91 -1.49
N ASN A 260 14.29 -10.13 -2.30
CA ASN A 260 15.07 -10.62 -3.46
C ASN A 260 14.24 -11.50 -4.40
N LYS A 261 13.01 -11.08 -4.69
CA LYS A 261 12.07 -11.77 -5.59
C LYS A 261 12.02 -11.12 -6.97
N LYS A 262 11.72 -11.95 -7.96
CA LYS A 262 11.31 -11.48 -9.28
C LYS A 262 9.91 -10.88 -9.21
N ILE A 263 9.66 -9.86 -10.02
CA ILE A 263 8.34 -9.24 -10.14
C ILE A 263 7.99 -9.00 -11.60
N ILE A 264 6.75 -9.34 -11.95
CA ILE A 264 6.13 -8.98 -13.21
C ILE A 264 5.10 -7.90 -12.93
N THR A 265 5.22 -6.74 -13.57
CA THR A 265 4.27 -5.64 -13.42
C THR A 265 3.77 -5.16 -14.77
N ASN A 266 2.47 -4.88 -14.89
CA ASN A 266 1.92 -4.18 -16.05
C ASN A 266 1.81 -2.66 -15.84
N ASN A 267 2.40 -2.12 -14.77
CA ASN A 267 2.39 -0.69 -14.50
C ASN A 267 3.41 0.03 -15.39
N PRO A 268 3.01 0.82 -16.41
CA PRO A 268 3.94 1.48 -17.33
C PRO A 268 4.84 2.51 -16.64
N SER A 269 4.42 3.02 -15.48
CA SER A 269 5.25 3.97 -14.72
C SER A 269 6.56 3.36 -14.27
N ILE A 270 6.73 2.03 -14.21
CA ILE A 270 8.00 1.39 -13.83
C ILE A 270 9.16 1.86 -14.70
N GLN A 271 8.91 2.18 -15.96
CA GLN A 271 9.91 2.71 -16.90
C GLN A 271 10.45 4.09 -16.50
N LYS A 272 9.76 4.80 -15.59
CA LYS A 272 10.16 6.11 -15.06
C LYS A 272 10.98 6.00 -13.77
N TYR A 273 11.36 4.79 -13.37
CA TYR A 273 12.21 4.49 -12.23
C TYR A 273 13.46 3.77 -12.72
N ASP A 274 14.59 4.01 -12.05
CA ASP A 274 15.82 3.25 -12.28
C ASP A 274 15.68 1.75 -11.98
N LEU A 275 14.64 1.38 -11.23
CA LEU A 275 14.20 0.00 -10.98
C LEU A 275 14.07 -0.85 -12.25
N ILE A 276 13.70 -0.26 -13.41
CA ILE A 276 13.57 -1.02 -14.66
C ILE A 276 14.89 -1.62 -15.15
N LYS A 277 16.03 -1.13 -14.65
CA LYS A 277 17.37 -1.66 -14.96
C LYS A 277 17.68 -2.96 -14.19
N ILE A 278 16.82 -3.35 -13.25
CA ILE A 278 17.02 -4.55 -12.43
C ILE A 278 16.46 -5.76 -13.19
N ASN A 279 17.29 -6.78 -13.42
CA ASN A 279 16.93 -8.02 -14.14
C ASN A 279 15.78 -8.81 -13.50
N SER A 280 15.49 -8.56 -12.22
CA SER A 280 14.37 -9.17 -11.49
C SER A 280 13.03 -8.46 -11.71
N ILE A 281 12.98 -7.38 -12.49
CA ILE A 281 11.74 -6.68 -12.86
C ILE A 281 11.43 -6.92 -14.32
N PHE A 282 10.23 -7.45 -14.59
CA PHE A 282 9.68 -7.61 -15.93
C PHE A 282 8.48 -6.68 -16.10
N TYR A 283 8.58 -5.75 -17.06
CA TYR A 283 7.43 -4.93 -17.46
C TYR A 283 6.61 -5.71 -18.50
N LEU A 284 5.41 -6.13 -18.11
CA LEU A 284 4.46 -6.83 -18.96
C LEU A 284 3.59 -5.81 -19.70
N ASN A 285 3.94 -5.52 -20.96
CA ASN A 285 3.17 -4.62 -21.79
C ASN A 285 2.07 -5.38 -22.57
N ASP A 286 2.39 -6.58 -23.02
CA ASP A 286 1.49 -7.44 -23.79
C ASP A 286 1.50 -8.87 -23.23
N LEU A 287 0.34 -9.53 -23.17
CA LEU A 287 0.23 -10.89 -22.64
C LEU A 287 1.05 -11.93 -23.42
N ASN A 288 1.30 -11.71 -24.70
CA ASN A 288 2.12 -12.60 -25.53
C ASN A 288 3.59 -12.62 -25.08
N GLU A 289 4.05 -11.60 -24.36
CA GLU A 289 5.42 -11.57 -23.80
C GLU A 289 5.63 -12.67 -22.75
N LEU A 290 4.55 -13.18 -22.14
CA LEU A 290 4.61 -14.33 -21.23
C LEU A 290 4.94 -15.65 -21.94
N ASP A 291 4.94 -15.70 -23.27
CA ASP A 291 5.36 -16.90 -23.99
C ASP A 291 6.86 -17.21 -23.81
N ASN A 292 7.68 -16.19 -23.54
CA ASN A 292 9.11 -16.34 -23.28
C ASN A 292 9.47 -16.21 -21.79
N ILE A 293 8.51 -16.47 -20.90
CA ILE A 293 8.68 -16.25 -19.45
C ILE A 293 9.82 -17.07 -18.83
N ASP A 294 10.18 -18.21 -19.42
CA ASP A 294 11.26 -19.08 -18.92
C ASP A 294 12.62 -18.36 -18.91
N ASN A 295 12.89 -17.48 -19.89
CA ASN A 295 14.11 -16.67 -19.90
C ASN A 295 14.18 -15.74 -18.69
N PHE A 296 13.04 -15.12 -18.34
CA PHE A 296 12.94 -14.30 -17.14
C PHE A 296 13.02 -15.14 -15.86
N LEU A 297 12.47 -16.36 -15.83
CA LEU A 297 12.59 -17.25 -14.66
C LEU A 297 14.03 -17.71 -14.42
N ASN A 298 14.83 -17.84 -15.47
CA ASN A 298 16.23 -18.28 -15.40
C ASN A 298 17.26 -17.14 -15.27
N SER A 299 16.84 -15.88 -15.42
CA SER A 299 17.75 -14.72 -15.27
C SER A 299 18.29 -14.56 -13.84
N ASP A 300 19.41 -13.85 -13.70
CA ASP A 300 19.94 -13.48 -12.38
C ASP A 300 19.00 -12.51 -11.65
N THR A 301 18.83 -12.72 -10.34
CA THR A 301 18.08 -11.84 -9.44
C THR A 301 18.91 -10.75 -8.80
N LYS A 302 20.22 -10.65 -9.11
CA LYS A 302 21.11 -9.66 -8.50
C LYS A 302 20.57 -8.24 -8.69
N ILE A 303 20.41 -7.57 -7.55
CA ILE A 303 19.92 -6.19 -7.50
C ILE A 303 21.10 -5.28 -7.16
N ASP A 304 21.23 -4.18 -7.89
CA ASP A 304 22.19 -3.13 -7.58
C ASP A 304 21.88 -2.52 -6.20
N GLU A 305 22.86 -2.61 -5.28
CA GLU A 305 22.73 -2.11 -3.91
C GLU A 305 22.50 -0.59 -3.86
N LEU A 306 23.02 0.18 -4.83
CA LEU A 306 22.82 1.61 -4.92
C LEU A 306 21.38 1.94 -5.29
N ILE A 307 20.80 1.21 -6.24
CA ILE A 307 19.37 1.34 -6.60
C ILE A 307 18.53 0.96 -5.38
N MET A 308 18.81 -0.18 -4.72
CA MET A 308 18.09 -0.62 -3.53
C MET A 308 18.13 0.42 -2.40
N LYS A 309 19.30 1.02 -2.15
CA LYS A 309 19.48 2.02 -1.10
C LYS A 309 18.50 3.19 -1.27
N GLN A 310 18.26 3.67 -2.50
CA GLN A 310 17.34 4.79 -2.76
C GLN A 310 15.91 4.54 -2.27
N TYR A 311 15.47 3.28 -2.29
CA TYR A 311 14.11 2.89 -1.92
C TYR A 311 13.98 2.33 -0.50
N LYS A 312 15.08 2.24 0.27
CA LYS A 312 15.02 1.84 1.68
C LYS A 312 14.21 2.85 2.49
N LEU A 313 13.42 2.34 3.44
CA LEU A 313 12.61 3.16 4.33
C LEU A 313 13.42 4.25 5.05
N THR A 314 14.66 3.96 5.45
CA THR A 314 15.58 4.95 6.07
C THR A 314 15.75 6.21 5.19
N ASN A 315 16.02 6.03 3.90
CA ASN A 315 16.17 7.14 2.97
C ASN A 315 14.83 7.84 2.70
N TRP A 316 13.75 7.06 2.66
CA TRP A 316 12.41 7.61 2.50
C TRP A 316 12.03 8.54 3.66
N VAL A 317 12.25 8.12 4.92
CA VAL A 317 11.93 8.96 6.09
C VAL A 317 12.81 10.21 6.14
N GLN A 318 14.11 10.08 5.83
CA GLN A 318 15.01 11.23 5.75
C GLN A 318 14.52 12.26 4.72
N LYS A 319 14.08 11.81 3.54
CA LYS A 319 13.54 12.70 2.49
C LYS A 319 12.22 13.37 2.93
N ILE A 320 11.27 12.60 3.44
CA ILE A 320 9.92 13.10 3.77
C ILE A 320 9.97 14.12 4.90
N PHE A 321 10.74 13.82 5.95
CA PHE A 321 10.85 14.66 7.13
C PHE A 321 12.00 15.68 7.03
N SER A 322 12.88 15.58 6.02
CA SER A 322 14.05 16.46 5.86
C SER A 322 15.01 16.35 7.06
N LEU A 323 15.41 15.12 7.40
CA LEU A 323 16.21 14.76 8.58
C LEU A 323 17.70 14.62 8.29
#